data_AF-A0A1H0CWE5-F1
#
_entry.id   AF-A0A1H0CWE5-F1
#
_cell.length_a   1.000
_cell.length_b   1.000
_cell.length_c   1.000
_cell.angle_alpha   90.00
_cell.angle_beta   90.00
_cell.angle_gamma   90.00
#
_symmetry.space_group_name_H-M   'P 1'
#
loop_
_entity.id
_entity.type
_entity.pdbx_description
1 polymer ?
#
loop_
_entity_poly.entity_id
_entity_poly.type
_entity_poly.pdbx_seq_one_letter_code
_entity_poly.pdbx_strand_id
1 'polypeptide(L)'
;MRKKTILTATLLFIATTACQARTLTIAEADTIIVILLCIIILLLVTGAFGVHYSRIVYRRNEQLNRILNALNDYRAIVGDKDMSLDELEKQLKEKQVSQNANKPIPTEEAQTFFVKMDARVNKEKPFTDPDFDQQALADFMEVNLDTFCKLVPRYADPDRALEYINSLRAEYAAKVLMDPTECSLDNIASRSGFKNTATFNSAFKFAFGVMPDEYLDSVSQMFKKKGKKSILAAISKIFLTVWTFLLTS
;
A
#
# COMPACT_ATOMS: atom_id res chain seq x y z
N MET A 1 47.95 -58.08 51.16
CA MET A 1 48.26 -56.88 50.34
C MET A 1 47.42 -56.79 49.05
N ARG A 2 47.22 -57.86 48.27
CA ARG A 2 46.43 -57.85 47.00
C ARG A 2 44.99 -57.30 47.06
N LYS A 3 44.26 -57.46 48.18
CA LYS A 3 42.86 -56.96 48.29
C LYS A 3 42.77 -55.42 48.33
N LYS A 4 43.76 -54.73 48.92
CA LYS A 4 43.76 -53.26 49.01
C LYS A 4 44.04 -52.62 47.65
N THR A 5 44.92 -53.19 46.84
CA THR A 5 45.26 -52.69 45.49
C THR A 5 44.12 -52.86 44.49
N ILE A 6 43.31 -53.91 44.61
CA ILE A 6 42.14 -54.12 43.74
C ILE A 6 41.05 -53.08 44.08
N LEU A 7 40.80 -52.83 45.38
CA LEU A 7 39.81 -51.85 45.83
C LEU A 7 40.15 -50.42 45.36
N THR A 8 41.42 -50.03 45.45
CA THR A 8 41.88 -48.70 44.99
C THR A 8 41.79 -48.55 43.48
N ALA A 9 42.08 -49.61 42.71
CA ALA A 9 41.95 -49.59 41.26
C ALA A 9 40.48 -49.49 40.82
N THR A 10 39.57 -50.22 41.48
CA THR A 10 38.13 -50.11 41.21
C THR A 10 37.56 -48.75 41.56
N LEU A 11 38.00 -48.14 42.67
CA LEU A 11 37.59 -46.80 43.07
C LEU A 11 38.09 -45.72 42.10
N LEU A 12 39.34 -45.83 41.63
CA LEU A 12 39.88 -44.93 40.61
C LEU A 12 39.10 -45.04 39.29
N PHE A 13 38.79 -46.27 38.86
CA PHE A 13 38.06 -46.49 37.62
C PHE A 13 36.63 -45.90 37.67
N ILE A 14 35.92 -46.11 38.79
CA ILE A 14 34.58 -45.54 39.02
C ILE A 14 34.65 -44.00 39.15
N ALA A 15 35.69 -43.46 39.77
CA ALA A 15 35.87 -42.01 39.90
C ALA A 15 36.18 -41.35 38.55
N THR A 16 37.01 -41.98 37.70
CA THR A 16 37.30 -41.48 36.35
C THR A 16 36.07 -41.53 35.44
N THR A 17 35.28 -42.61 35.48
CA THR A 17 34.06 -42.69 34.65
C THR A 17 32.99 -41.71 35.10
N ALA A 18 32.84 -41.48 36.41
CA ALA A 18 31.92 -40.47 36.94
C ALA A 18 32.37 -39.03 36.62
N CYS A 19 33.67 -38.75 36.63
CA CYS A 19 34.23 -37.44 36.27
C CYS A 19 34.08 -37.14 34.77
N GLN A 20 34.33 -38.14 33.92
CA GLN A 20 34.20 -38.02 32.47
C GLN A 20 32.72 -37.89 32.03
N ALA A 21 31.80 -38.59 32.71
CA ALA A 21 30.36 -38.39 32.50
C ALA A 21 29.89 -36.98 32.90
N ARG A 22 30.38 -36.43 34.03
CA ARG A 22 30.03 -35.08 34.47
C ARG A 22 30.53 -33.97 33.55
N THR A 23 31.75 -34.09 33.03
CA THR A 23 32.31 -33.10 32.10
C THR A 23 31.60 -33.11 30.74
N LEU A 24 31.21 -34.29 30.26
CA LEU A 24 30.39 -34.44 29.05
C LEU A 24 29.01 -33.78 29.23
N THR A 25 28.34 -33.97 30.38
CA THR A 25 27.04 -33.34 30.66
C THR A 25 27.09 -31.82 30.76
N ILE A 26 28.21 -31.24 31.21
CA ILE A 26 28.38 -29.78 31.26
C ILE A 26 28.61 -29.23 29.86
N ALA A 27 29.41 -29.89 29.03
CA ALA A 27 29.63 -29.50 27.64
C ALA A 27 28.34 -29.60 26.81
N GLU A 28 27.54 -30.66 26.99
CA GLU A 28 26.23 -30.77 26.35
C GLU A 28 25.26 -29.68 26.85
N ALA A 29 25.25 -29.38 28.15
CA ALA A 29 24.45 -28.29 28.70
C ALA A 29 24.83 -26.92 28.11
N ASP A 30 26.12 -26.62 27.97
CA ASP A 30 26.60 -25.36 27.38
C ASP A 30 26.19 -25.24 25.90
N THR A 31 26.27 -26.33 25.14
CA THR A 31 25.80 -26.32 23.74
C THR A 31 24.29 -26.09 23.64
N ILE A 32 23.49 -26.68 24.53
CA ILE A 32 22.04 -26.45 24.60
C ILE A 32 21.75 -24.98 24.96
N ILE A 33 22.48 -24.41 25.92
CA ILE A 33 22.33 -23.00 26.32
C ILE A 33 22.64 -22.06 25.14
N VAL A 34 23.71 -22.31 24.39
CA VAL A 34 24.08 -21.50 23.21
C VAL A 34 23.01 -21.59 22.13
N ILE A 35 22.49 -22.79 21.84
CA ILE A 35 21.42 -22.97 20.85
C ILE A 35 20.15 -22.22 21.26
N LEU A 36 19.76 -22.29 22.54
CA LEU A 36 18.60 -21.55 23.07
C LEU A 36 18.78 -20.03 22.94
N LEU A 37 19.98 -19.51 23.23
CA LEU A 37 20.29 -18.09 23.05
C LEU A 37 20.21 -17.67 21.57
N CYS A 38 20.73 -18.47 20.64
CA CYS A 38 20.61 -18.21 19.21
C CYS A 38 19.14 -18.16 18.75
N ILE A 39 18.30 -19.08 19.24
CA ILE A 39 16.86 -19.10 18.94
C ILE A 39 16.18 -17.84 19.47
N ILE A 40 16.48 -17.42 20.70
CA ILE A 40 15.93 -16.19 21.29
C ILE A 40 16.32 -14.97 20.46
N ILE A 41 17.59 -14.86 20.04
CA ILE A 41 18.05 -13.74 19.19
C ILE A 41 17.31 -13.76 17.85
N LEU A 42 17.13 -14.93 17.24
CA LEU A 42 16.40 -15.07 15.98
C LEU A 42 14.92 -14.66 16.12
N LEU A 43 14.26 -15.03 17.22
CA LEU A 43 12.91 -14.59 17.55
C LEU A 43 12.82 -13.07 17.76
N LEU A 44 13.81 -12.46 18.43
CA LEU A 44 13.87 -11.01 18.61
C LEU A 44 14.07 -10.28 17.28
N VAL A 45 14.94 -10.78 16.40
CA VAL A 45 15.18 -10.19 15.07
C VAL A 45 13.95 -10.30 14.18
N THR A 46 13.31 -11.48 14.12
CA THR A 46 12.08 -11.67 13.35
C THR A 46 10.92 -10.83 13.89
N GLY A 47 10.80 -10.72 15.22
CA GLY A 47 9.83 -9.85 15.87
C GLY A 47 10.08 -8.36 15.59
N ALA A 48 11.32 -7.90 15.71
CA ALA A 48 11.70 -6.51 15.40
C ALA A 48 11.48 -6.18 13.92
N PHE A 49 11.83 -7.09 13.02
CA PHE A 49 11.55 -6.96 11.58
C PHE A 49 10.04 -6.94 11.31
N GLY A 50 9.28 -7.80 11.99
CA GLY A 50 7.82 -7.82 11.93
C GLY A 50 7.18 -6.54 12.43
N VAL A 51 7.66 -5.94 13.52
CA VAL A 51 7.18 -4.64 14.03
C VAL A 51 7.60 -3.50 13.11
N HIS A 52 8.82 -3.51 12.58
CA HIS A 52 9.27 -2.52 11.60
C HIS A 52 8.42 -2.56 10.33
N TYR A 53 8.21 -3.77 9.79
CA TYR A 53 7.35 -4.00 8.64
C TYR A 53 5.87 -3.65 8.95
N SER A 54 5.35 -4.05 10.11
CA SER A 54 3.99 -3.69 10.53
C SER A 54 3.82 -2.20 10.70
N ARG A 55 4.84 -1.47 11.19
CA ARG A 55 4.80 0.00 11.27
C ARG A 55 4.83 0.67 9.89
N ILE A 56 5.53 0.08 8.91
CA ILE A 56 5.55 0.63 7.55
C ILE A 56 4.23 0.36 6.81
N VAL A 57 3.65 -0.82 7.01
CA VAL A 57 2.37 -1.23 6.41
C VAL A 57 1.19 -0.53 7.11
N TYR A 58 1.21 -0.38 8.43
CA TYR A 58 0.14 0.28 9.19
C TYR A 58 -0.02 1.76 8.79
N ARG A 59 1.07 2.49 8.56
CA ARG A 59 1.02 3.87 8.08
C ARG A 59 0.38 4.01 6.70
N ARG A 60 0.48 2.98 5.85
CA ARG A 60 -0.18 2.94 4.52
C ARG A 60 -1.63 2.44 4.61
N ASN A 61 -1.91 1.49 5.51
CA ASN A 61 -3.24 0.95 5.75
C ASN A 61 -4.20 1.99 6.35
N GLU A 62 -3.69 2.98 7.07
CA GLU A 62 -4.50 4.08 7.60
C GLU A 62 -5.15 4.91 6.48
N GLN A 63 -4.43 5.17 5.38
CA GLN A 63 -4.97 5.90 4.22
C GLN A 63 -6.08 5.10 3.53
N LEU A 64 -5.88 3.80 3.36
CA LEU A 64 -6.89 2.90 2.79
C LEU A 64 -8.14 2.80 3.67
N ASN A 65 -7.98 2.71 4.99
CA ASN A 65 -9.10 2.70 5.93
C ASN A 65 -9.85 4.04 5.96
N ARG A 66 -9.17 5.18 5.77
CA ARG A 66 -9.82 6.49 5.62
C ARG A 66 -10.65 6.58 4.35
N ILE A 67 -10.12 6.07 3.23
CA ILE A 67 -10.85 6.02 1.95
C ILE A 67 -12.06 5.08 2.04
N LEU A 68 -11.91 3.91 2.67
CA LEU A 68 -13.00 2.95 2.87
C LEU A 68 -14.11 3.53 3.76
N ASN A 69 -13.74 4.21 4.84
CA ASN A 69 -14.70 4.88 5.72
C ASN A 69 -15.39 6.05 5.02
N ALA A 70 -14.64 6.88 4.27
CA ALA A 70 -15.22 7.97 3.48
C ALA A 70 -16.17 7.46 2.38
N LEU A 71 -15.88 6.30 1.77
CA LEU A 71 -16.76 5.67 0.79
C LEU A 71 -18.03 5.09 1.43
N ASN A 72 -17.92 4.54 2.65
CA ASN A 72 -19.08 4.11 3.43
C ASN A 72 -19.95 5.30 3.86
N ASP A 73 -19.33 6.41 4.28
CA ASP A 73 -20.04 7.66 4.61
C ASP A 73 -20.71 8.25 3.36
N TYR A 74 -20.01 8.26 2.21
CA TYR A 74 -20.56 8.66 0.93
C TYR A 74 -21.75 7.78 0.50
N ARG A 75 -21.67 6.46 0.72
CA ARG A 75 -22.76 5.52 0.45
C ARG A 75 -23.94 5.71 1.40
N ALA A 76 -23.71 6.14 2.64
CA ALA A 76 -24.77 6.47 3.59
C ALA A 76 -25.48 7.80 3.23
N ILE A 77 -24.80 8.72 2.54
CA ILE A 77 -25.36 10.00 2.06
C ILE A 77 -26.10 9.83 0.72
N VAL A 78 -25.56 9.01 -0.19
CA VAL A 78 -26.13 8.76 -1.53
C VAL A 78 -27.15 7.62 -1.52
N GLY A 79 -27.13 6.78 -0.50
CA GLY A 79 -28.18 5.80 -0.24
C GLY A 79 -29.40 6.49 0.36
N ASP A 80 -30.39 6.75 -0.49
CA ASP A 80 -31.75 7.20 -0.17
C ASP A 80 -31.98 8.73 -0.28
N LYS A 81 -32.03 9.28 -1.51
CA LYS A 81 -32.84 10.47 -1.85
C LYS A 81 -32.89 10.77 -3.36
N ASP A 82 -33.94 10.30 -4.01
CA ASP A 82 -34.53 11.03 -5.14
C ASP A 82 -35.12 12.34 -4.58
N MET A 83 -34.52 13.49 -4.93
CA MET A 83 -35.03 14.82 -4.54
C MET A 83 -35.41 15.61 -5.79
N SER A 84 -36.69 16.03 -5.83
CA SER A 84 -37.37 16.65 -6.96
C SER A 84 -36.86 18.05 -7.32
N LEU A 85 -36.86 18.33 -8.63
CA LEU A 85 -36.42 19.56 -9.33
C LEU A 85 -36.96 20.88 -8.74
N ASP A 86 -38.10 20.87 -8.07
CA ASP A 86 -38.74 22.08 -7.54
C ASP A 86 -37.97 22.74 -6.37
N GLU A 87 -37.20 21.97 -5.60
CA GLU A 87 -36.41 22.54 -4.48
C GLU A 87 -35.11 23.21 -4.98
N LEU A 88 -34.62 22.81 -6.16
CA LEU A 88 -33.39 23.34 -6.78
C LEU A 88 -33.60 24.75 -7.33
N GLU A 89 -34.79 25.06 -7.86
CA GLU A 89 -35.12 26.39 -8.38
C GLU A 89 -35.24 27.44 -7.28
N LYS A 90 -35.69 27.04 -6.08
CA LYS A 90 -35.87 27.94 -4.95
C LYS A 90 -34.54 28.42 -4.37
N GLN A 91 -33.54 27.54 -4.32
CA GLN A 91 -32.20 27.87 -3.84
C GLN A 91 -31.39 28.72 -4.83
N LEU A 92 -31.68 28.64 -6.13
CA LEU A 92 -31.01 29.45 -7.15
C LEU A 92 -31.38 30.94 -7.05
N LYS A 93 -32.61 31.26 -6.62
CA LYS A 93 -33.10 32.64 -6.48
C LYS A 93 -32.55 33.35 -5.25
N GLU A 94 -32.27 32.64 -4.16
CA GLU A 94 -31.66 33.23 -2.96
C GLU A 94 -30.16 33.53 -3.12
N LYS A 95 -29.44 32.77 -3.95
CA LYS A 95 -27.99 32.90 -4.12
C LYS A 95 -27.51 34.15 -4.88
N GLN A 96 -28.40 34.89 -5.55
CA GLN A 96 -28.02 36.07 -6.34
C GLN A 96 -27.97 37.39 -5.55
N VAL A 97 -28.43 37.42 -4.29
CA VAL A 97 -28.58 38.69 -3.53
C VAL A 97 -27.38 39.02 -2.62
N SER A 98 -26.51 38.07 -2.26
CA SER A 98 -25.41 38.31 -1.32
C SER A 98 -24.06 37.87 -1.86
N GLN A 99 -23.43 38.69 -2.70
CA GLN A 99 -21.98 38.64 -2.90
C GLN A 99 -21.37 40.01 -2.63
N ASN A 100 -21.20 40.31 -1.34
CA ASN A 100 -20.11 41.14 -0.85
C ASN A 100 -19.81 40.76 0.61
N ALA A 101 -18.52 40.67 0.92
CA ALA A 101 -17.89 40.45 2.23
C ALA A 101 -17.63 39.00 2.70
N ASN A 102 -16.34 38.75 2.92
CA ASN A 102 -15.70 37.70 3.73
C ASN A 102 -16.61 37.10 4.82
N LYS A 103 -16.99 35.84 4.66
CA LYS A 103 -17.40 34.97 5.77
C LYS A 103 -16.76 33.59 5.61
N PRO A 104 -16.38 32.91 6.71
CA PRO A 104 -15.90 31.54 6.67
C PRO A 104 -16.98 30.66 6.02
N ILE A 105 -16.60 29.93 4.98
CA ILE A 105 -17.52 29.06 4.22
C ILE A 105 -17.95 27.89 5.13
N PRO A 106 -19.25 27.58 5.23
CA PRO A 106 -19.73 26.44 6.02
C PRO A 106 -19.13 25.11 5.53
N THR A 107 -18.67 24.28 6.46
CA THR A 107 -17.95 23.02 6.22
C THR A 107 -18.66 22.05 5.27
N GLU A 108 -20.00 22.06 5.23
CA GLU A 108 -20.80 21.18 4.36
C GLU A 108 -20.75 21.57 2.87
N GLU A 109 -20.68 22.86 2.56
CA GLU A 109 -20.59 23.34 1.17
C GLU A 109 -19.22 23.01 0.56
N ALA A 110 -18.15 23.16 1.35
CA ALA A 110 -16.79 22.79 1.02
C ALA A 110 -16.65 21.29 0.70
N GLN A 111 -17.23 20.43 1.54
CA GLN A 111 -17.23 18.99 1.34
C GLN A 111 -18.01 18.59 0.08
N THR A 112 -19.20 19.15 -0.11
CA THR A 112 -20.03 18.90 -1.29
C THR A 112 -19.33 19.33 -2.58
N PHE A 113 -18.65 20.48 -2.56
CA PHE A 113 -17.86 20.97 -3.69
C PHE A 113 -16.73 20.00 -4.04
N PHE A 114 -15.93 19.59 -3.04
CA PHE A 114 -14.80 18.67 -3.27
C PHE A 114 -15.26 17.34 -3.86
N VAL A 115 -16.35 16.76 -3.35
CA VAL A 115 -16.90 15.49 -3.86
C VAL A 115 -17.35 15.62 -5.32
N LYS A 116 -18.03 16.72 -5.66
CA LYS A 116 -18.45 16.98 -7.05
C LYS A 116 -17.26 17.16 -7.99
N MET A 117 -16.27 17.93 -7.54
CA MET A 117 -15.03 18.11 -8.29
C MET A 117 -14.33 16.77 -8.52
N ASP A 118 -14.06 16.01 -7.46
CA ASP A 118 -13.30 14.77 -7.53
C ASP A 118 -14.00 13.74 -8.43
N ALA A 119 -15.33 13.65 -8.36
CA ALA A 119 -16.11 12.80 -9.24
C ALA A 119 -15.99 13.21 -10.72
N ARG A 120 -16.07 14.53 -11.01
CA ARG A 120 -15.97 15.05 -12.38
C ARG A 120 -14.56 14.87 -12.94
N VAL A 121 -13.53 15.22 -12.17
CA VAL A 121 -12.12 15.08 -12.55
C VAL A 121 -11.76 13.61 -12.78
N ASN A 122 -12.21 12.68 -11.94
CA ASN A 122 -11.95 11.24 -12.15
C ASN A 122 -12.72 10.65 -13.35
N LYS A 123 -13.90 11.18 -13.66
CA LYS A 123 -14.72 10.74 -14.80
C LYS A 123 -14.12 11.21 -16.13
N GLU A 124 -13.82 12.50 -16.24
CA GLU A 124 -13.36 13.13 -17.49
C GLU A 124 -11.83 13.00 -17.67
N LYS A 125 -11.09 12.79 -16.59
CA LYS A 125 -9.62 12.66 -16.55
C LYS A 125 -8.86 13.81 -17.22
N PRO A 126 -9.23 15.08 -17.00
CA PRO A 126 -8.53 16.20 -17.63
C PRO A 126 -7.05 16.28 -17.20
N PHE A 127 -6.69 15.70 -16.05
CA PHE A 127 -5.32 15.61 -15.55
C PHE A 127 -4.35 14.84 -16.45
N THR A 128 -4.82 14.07 -17.45
CA THR A 128 -3.93 13.43 -18.43
C THR A 128 -3.35 14.43 -19.43
N ASP A 129 -3.92 15.62 -19.52
CA ASP A 129 -3.34 16.72 -20.28
C ASP A 129 -2.18 17.34 -19.48
N PRO A 130 -0.97 17.47 -20.06
CA PRO A 130 0.14 18.15 -19.42
C PRO A 130 -0.17 19.59 -19.01
N ASP A 131 -1.02 20.30 -19.76
CA ASP A 131 -1.36 21.71 -19.49
C ASP A 131 -2.48 21.88 -18.46
N PHE A 132 -3.04 20.78 -17.95
CA PHE A 132 -3.96 20.82 -16.82
C PHE A 132 -3.19 21.08 -15.51
N ASP A 133 -3.10 22.34 -15.12
CA ASP A 133 -2.50 22.81 -13.86
C ASP A 133 -3.57 23.24 -12.83
N GLN A 134 -3.15 23.84 -11.72
CA GLN A 134 -4.05 24.32 -10.68
C GLN A 134 -5.04 25.40 -11.16
N GLN A 135 -4.64 26.24 -12.13
CA GLN A 135 -5.51 27.25 -12.70
C GLN A 135 -6.54 26.58 -13.63
N ALA A 136 -6.09 25.65 -14.48
CA ALA A 136 -6.96 24.86 -15.32
C ALA A 136 -7.97 24.04 -14.51
N LEU A 137 -7.60 23.55 -13.31
CA LEU A 137 -8.53 22.89 -12.40
C LEU A 137 -9.61 23.83 -11.87
N ALA A 138 -9.23 25.05 -11.51
CA ALA A 138 -10.18 26.07 -11.05
C ALA A 138 -11.15 26.46 -12.18
N ASP A 139 -10.61 26.72 -13.37
CA ASP A 139 -11.38 27.04 -14.58
C ASP A 139 -12.30 25.89 -14.99
N PHE A 140 -11.82 24.64 -14.90
CA PHE A 140 -12.61 23.42 -15.15
C PHE A 140 -13.80 23.27 -14.20
N MET A 141 -13.66 23.78 -12.98
CA MET A 141 -14.71 23.81 -11.97
C MET A 141 -15.54 25.10 -11.98
N GLU A 142 -15.27 26.01 -12.94
CA GLU A 142 -15.94 27.30 -13.09
C GLU A 142 -15.84 28.16 -11.82
N VAL A 143 -14.71 28.06 -11.10
CA VAL A 143 -14.43 28.83 -9.89
C VAL A 143 -13.08 29.52 -9.99
N ASN A 144 -12.92 30.63 -9.28
CA ASN A 144 -11.63 31.30 -9.17
C ASN A 144 -10.68 30.48 -8.28
N LEU A 145 -9.38 30.49 -8.57
CA LEU A 145 -8.37 29.74 -7.82
C LEU A 145 -8.35 30.10 -6.32
N ASP A 146 -8.49 31.38 -5.96
CA ASP A 146 -8.58 31.81 -4.56
C ASP A 146 -9.82 31.24 -3.86
N THR A 147 -10.96 31.19 -4.57
CA THR A 147 -12.20 30.60 -4.06
C THR A 147 -12.06 29.09 -3.91
N PHE A 148 -11.40 28.43 -4.86
CA PHE A 148 -11.07 27.01 -4.81
C PHE A 148 -10.26 26.66 -3.55
N CYS A 149 -9.16 27.38 -3.32
CA CYS A 149 -8.30 27.19 -2.16
C CYS A 149 -9.06 27.38 -0.83
N LYS A 150 -10.03 28.31 -0.80
CA LYS A 150 -10.91 28.51 0.37
C LYS A 150 -11.94 27.40 0.54
N LEU A 151 -12.50 26.89 -0.56
CA LEU A 151 -13.52 25.84 -0.58
C LEU A 151 -12.95 24.46 -0.25
N VAL A 152 -11.66 24.22 -0.53
CA VAL A 152 -11.01 22.96 -0.22
C VAL A 152 -9.82 23.23 0.70
N PRO A 153 -10.03 23.37 2.03
CA PRO A 153 -8.95 23.70 2.97
C PRO A 153 -7.77 22.72 2.96
N ARG A 154 -7.97 21.49 2.47
CA ARG A 154 -6.90 20.52 2.24
C ARG A 154 -5.88 21.01 1.19
N TYR A 155 -6.35 21.79 0.21
CA TYR A 155 -5.58 22.43 -0.86
C TYR A 155 -5.66 23.96 -0.74
N ALA A 156 -5.43 24.47 0.48
CA ALA A 156 -5.54 25.89 0.80
C ALA A 156 -4.56 26.80 0.04
N ASP A 157 -3.57 26.22 -0.62
CA ASP A 157 -2.55 26.88 -1.42
C ASP A 157 -2.44 26.24 -2.81
N PRO A 158 -2.08 27.04 -3.84
CA PRO A 158 -1.98 26.57 -5.22
C PRO A 158 -1.07 25.34 -5.40
N ASP A 159 0.01 25.25 -4.63
CA ASP A 159 0.95 24.12 -4.68
C ASP A 159 0.29 22.80 -4.27
N ARG A 160 -0.60 22.82 -3.28
CA ARG A 160 -1.35 21.63 -2.86
C ARG A 160 -2.45 21.25 -3.85
N ALA A 161 -3.03 22.20 -4.57
CA ALA A 161 -3.94 21.90 -5.68
C ALA A 161 -3.21 21.17 -6.81
N LEU A 162 -1.98 21.59 -7.12
CA LEU A 162 -1.12 20.87 -8.06
C LEU A 162 -0.71 19.48 -7.54
N GLU A 163 -0.45 19.35 -6.24
CA GLU A 163 -0.18 18.06 -5.58
C GLU A 163 -1.35 17.07 -5.75
N TYR A 164 -2.59 17.54 -5.62
CA TYR A 164 -3.79 16.75 -5.92
C TYR A 164 -3.78 16.26 -7.36
N ILE A 165 -3.57 17.14 -8.34
CA ILE A 165 -3.51 16.74 -9.76
C ILE A 165 -2.41 15.69 -9.97
N ASN A 166 -1.21 15.92 -9.43
CA ASN A 166 -0.09 15.00 -9.56
C ASN A 166 -0.33 13.64 -8.89
N SER A 167 -1.10 13.59 -7.79
CA SER A 167 -1.53 12.32 -7.20
C SER A 167 -2.45 11.52 -8.13
N LEU A 168 -3.41 12.17 -8.79
CA LEU A 168 -4.28 11.52 -9.78
C LEU A 168 -3.47 11.01 -10.98
N ARG A 169 -2.53 11.82 -11.47
CA ARG A 169 -1.60 11.43 -12.54
C ARG A 169 -0.77 10.22 -12.15
N ALA A 170 -0.23 10.18 -10.93
CA ALA A 170 0.54 9.05 -10.43
C ALA A 170 -0.33 7.78 -10.29
N GLU A 171 -1.56 7.91 -9.80
CA GLU A 171 -2.50 6.79 -9.72
C GLU A 171 -2.88 6.23 -11.10
N TYR A 172 -3.08 7.11 -12.09
CA TYR A 172 -3.31 6.70 -13.46
C TYR A 172 -2.09 5.99 -14.05
N ALA A 173 -0.89 6.54 -13.86
CA ALA A 173 0.36 5.90 -14.29
C ALA A 173 0.53 4.50 -13.69
N ALA A 174 0.23 4.32 -12.41
CA ALA A 174 0.30 3.01 -11.76
C ALA A 174 -0.66 1.98 -12.39
N LYS A 175 -1.86 2.40 -12.78
CA LYS A 175 -2.82 1.53 -13.49
C LYS A 175 -2.29 1.15 -14.88
N VAL A 176 -1.68 2.09 -15.60
CA VAL A 176 -1.08 1.83 -16.92
C VAL A 176 0.14 0.91 -16.81
N LEU A 177 0.97 1.05 -15.76
CA LEU A 177 2.11 0.17 -15.48
C LEU A 177 1.71 -1.29 -15.20
N MET A 178 0.47 -1.53 -14.79
CA MET A 178 -0.06 -2.89 -14.64
C MET A 178 -0.45 -3.52 -15.98
N ASP A 179 -0.56 -2.74 -17.06
CA ASP A 179 -0.86 -3.26 -18.40
C ASP A 179 0.45 -3.74 -19.08
N PRO A 180 0.56 -5.02 -19.45
CA PRO A 180 1.77 -5.59 -20.04
C PRO A 180 2.12 -5.06 -21.44
N THR A 181 1.29 -4.21 -22.05
CA THR A 181 1.47 -3.73 -23.42
C THR A 181 2.32 -2.46 -23.55
N GLU A 182 2.55 -1.71 -22.47
CA GLU A 182 3.21 -0.40 -22.50
C GLU A 182 4.56 -0.45 -21.76
N CYS A 183 5.68 -0.30 -22.49
CA CYS A 183 7.00 -0.67 -21.95
C CYS A 183 7.96 0.49 -21.65
N SER A 184 7.57 1.76 -21.85
CA SER A 184 8.47 2.89 -21.55
C SER A 184 7.89 3.80 -20.47
N LEU A 185 8.64 3.98 -19.38
CA LEU A 185 8.31 4.88 -18.28
C LEU A 185 8.07 6.32 -18.76
N ASP A 186 8.85 6.79 -19.73
CA ASP A 186 8.68 8.14 -20.29
C ASP A 186 7.35 8.28 -21.04
N ASN A 187 6.96 7.25 -21.82
CA ASN A 187 5.67 7.27 -22.51
C ASN A 187 4.50 7.26 -21.51
N ILE A 188 4.61 6.46 -20.45
CA ILE A 188 3.61 6.40 -19.39
C ILE A 188 3.53 7.74 -18.65
N ALA A 189 4.66 8.36 -18.35
CA ALA A 189 4.71 9.69 -17.75
C ALA A 189 3.99 10.72 -18.63
N SER A 190 4.31 10.78 -19.93
CA SER A 190 3.67 11.70 -20.87
C SER A 190 2.16 11.45 -21.01
N ARG A 191 1.74 10.19 -21.13
CA ARG A 191 0.31 9.81 -21.21
C ARG A 191 -0.46 10.10 -19.92
N SER A 192 0.24 10.11 -18.80
CA SER A 192 -0.33 10.45 -17.50
C SER A 192 -0.35 11.96 -17.25
N GLY A 193 0.02 12.79 -18.23
CA GLY A 193 -0.01 14.25 -18.12
C GLY A 193 1.20 14.87 -17.43
N PHE A 194 2.31 14.15 -17.27
CA PHE A 194 3.53 14.76 -16.73
C PHE A 194 4.31 15.50 -17.82
N LYS A 195 4.61 16.78 -17.57
CA LYS A 195 5.47 17.60 -18.45
C LYS A 195 6.92 17.10 -18.50
N ASN A 196 7.39 16.48 -17.42
CA ASN A 196 8.75 15.96 -17.33
C ASN A 196 8.85 14.75 -16.38
N THR A 197 9.89 13.92 -16.60
CA THR A 197 10.12 12.68 -15.85
C THR A 197 10.51 12.93 -14.38
N ALA A 198 11.13 14.07 -14.05
CA ALA A 198 11.52 14.39 -12.68
C ALA A 198 10.31 14.61 -11.75
N THR A 199 9.31 15.36 -12.23
CA THR A 199 8.02 15.56 -11.55
C THR A 199 7.26 14.25 -11.44
N PHE A 200 7.26 13.43 -12.50
CA PHE A 200 6.67 12.09 -12.47
C PHE A 200 7.28 11.22 -11.37
N ASN A 201 8.61 11.06 -11.34
CA ASN A 201 9.30 10.24 -10.36
C ASN A 201 9.02 10.71 -8.92
N SER A 202 9.04 12.03 -8.70
CA SER A 202 8.79 12.61 -7.39
C SER A 202 7.34 12.40 -6.93
N ALA A 203 6.37 12.65 -7.81
CA ALA A 203 4.95 12.45 -7.53
C ALA A 203 4.61 10.98 -7.30
N PHE A 204 5.16 10.08 -8.11
CA PHE A 204 4.96 8.64 -7.99
C PHE A 204 5.55 8.10 -6.68
N LYS A 205 6.77 8.52 -6.34
CA LYS A 205 7.40 8.18 -5.07
C LYS A 205 6.63 8.75 -3.89
N PHE A 206 6.07 9.95 -4.01
CA PHE A 206 5.21 10.52 -2.98
C PHE A 206 3.94 9.70 -2.76
N ALA A 207 3.26 9.29 -3.84
CA ALA A 207 2.01 8.52 -3.78
C ALA A 207 2.21 7.06 -3.33
N PHE A 208 3.22 6.36 -3.85
CA PHE A 208 3.41 4.91 -3.67
C PHE A 208 4.59 4.54 -2.77
N GLY A 209 5.47 5.50 -2.46
CA GLY A 209 6.65 5.30 -1.62
C GLY A 209 7.76 4.46 -2.26
N VAL A 210 7.69 4.21 -3.56
CA VAL A 210 8.67 3.47 -4.38
C VAL A 210 8.86 4.21 -5.71
N MET A 211 9.97 3.97 -6.39
CA MET A 211 10.18 4.56 -7.71
C MET A 211 9.36 3.81 -8.80
N PRO A 212 8.99 4.47 -9.92
CA PRO A 212 8.21 3.83 -10.98
C PRO A 212 8.85 2.60 -11.61
N ASP A 213 10.18 2.57 -11.72
CA ASP A 213 10.98 1.45 -12.20
C ASP A 213 10.93 0.26 -11.24
N GLU A 214 11.13 0.49 -9.94
CA GLU A 214 11.00 -0.52 -8.90
C GLU A 214 9.57 -1.12 -8.89
N TYR A 215 8.57 -0.27 -9.11
CA TYR A 215 7.18 -0.68 -9.23
C TYR A 215 6.97 -1.59 -10.44
N LEU A 216 7.46 -1.19 -11.62
CA LEU A 216 7.37 -1.98 -12.86
C LEU A 216 8.05 -3.35 -12.73
N ASP A 217 9.23 -3.40 -12.11
CA ASP A 217 9.96 -4.63 -11.85
C ASP A 217 9.17 -5.57 -10.95
N SER A 218 8.57 -5.04 -9.88
CA SER A 218 7.73 -5.81 -8.96
C SER A 218 6.51 -6.42 -9.67
N VAL A 219 5.86 -5.62 -10.53
CA VAL A 219 4.69 -6.04 -11.32
C VAL A 219 5.08 -7.11 -12.33
N SER A 220 6.18 -6.93 -13.07
CA SER A 220 6.72 -7.91 -14.02
C SER A 220 7.04 -9.25 -13.34
N GLN A 221 7.67 -9.21 -12.16
CA GLN A 221 7.95 -10.41 -11.37
C GLN A 221 6.66 -11.10 -10.90
N MET A 222 5.63 -10.34 -10.49
CA MET A 222 4.33 -10.88 -10.12
C MET A 222 3.67 -11.62 -11.29
N PHE A 223 3.68 -11.05 -12.49
CA PHE A 223 3.11 -11.70 -13.68
C PHE A 223 3.87 -12.97 -14.08
N LYS A 224 5.21 -12.95 -14.07
CA LYS A 224 6.04 -14.15 -14.31
C LYS A 224 5.73 -15.27 -13.31
N LYS A 225 5.56 -14.94 -12.03
CA LYS A 225 5.23 -15.90 -10.96
C LYS A 225 3.82 -16.47 -11.11
N LYS A 226 2.83 -15.64 -11.45
CA LYS A 226 1.44 -16.04 -11.69
C LYS A 226 1.33 -16.98 -12.90
N GLY A 227 2.04 -16.67 -14.00
CA GLY A 227 2.14 -17.53 -15.18
C GLY A 227 2.70 -18.91 -14.86
N LYS A 228 3.85 -18.98 -14.16
CA LYS A 228 4.43 -20.27 -13.72
C LYS A 228 3.47 -21.08 -12.86
N LYS A 229 2.79 -20.46 -11.89
CA LYS A 229 1.78 -21.14 -11.04
C LYS A 229 0.60 -21.67 -11.85
N SER A 230 0.12 -20.90 -12.84
CA SER A 230 -0.98 -21.33 -13.72
C SER A 230 -0.60 -22.53 -14.59
N ILE A 231 0.61 -22.52 -15.16
CA ILE A 231 1.14 -23.66 -15.95
C ILE A 231 1.28 -24.90 -15.06
N LEU A 232 1.85 -24.77 -13.87
CA LEU A 232 1.97 -25.87 -12.91
C LEU A 232 0.61 -26.44 -12.50
N ALA A 233 -0.39 -25.58 -12.28
CA ALA A 233 -1.75 -26.02 -11.97
C ALA A 233 -2.42 -26.73 -13.16
N ALA A 234 -2.17 -26.29 -14.39
CA ALA A 234 -2.67 -26.95 -15.60
C ALA A 234 -2.03 -28.33 -15.80
N ILE A 235 -0.70 -28.43 -15.65
CA ILE A 235 0.02 -29.72 -15.72
C ILE A 235 -0.46 -30.67 -14.62
N SER A 236 -0.65 -30.19 -13.39
CA SER A 236 -1.17 -30.99 -12.28
C SER A 236 -2.59 -31.50 -12.57
N LYS A 237 -3.47 -30.66 -13.14
CA LYS A 237 -4.82 -31.08 -13.56
C LYS A 237 -4.78 -32.14 -14.65
N ILE A 238 -3.97 -31.95 -15.69
CA ILE A 238 -3.81 -32.94 -16.77
C ILE A 238 -3.30 -34.26 -16.20
N PHE A 239 -2.29 -34.22 -15.32
CA PHE A 239 -1.75 -35.41 -14.67
C PHE A 239 -2.80 -36.13 -13.83
N LEU A 240 -3.59 -35.39 -13.03
CA LEU A 240 -4.69 -35.95 -12.25
C LEU A 240 -5.77 -36.57 -13.15
N THR A 241 -6.15 -35.91 -14.24
CA THR A 241 -7.16 -36.44 -15.19
C THR A 241 -6.69 -37.72 -15.87
N VAL A 242 -5.43 -37.75 -16.34
CA VAL A 242 -4.83 -38.95 -16.95
C VAL A 242 -4.70 -40.08 -15.93
N TRP A 243 -4.29 -39.78 -14.70
CA TRP A 243 -4.20 -40.75 -13.62
C TRP A 243 -5.56 -41.34 -13.23
N THR A 244 -6.61 -40.51 -13.14
CA THR A 244 -7.98 -40.99 -12.87
C THR A 244 -8.55 -41.86 -13.99
N PHE A 245 -8.21 -41.57 -15.25
CA PHE A 245 -8.65 -42.37 -16.39
C PHE A 245 -7.97 -43.75 -16.40
N LEU A 246 -6.68 -43.82 -16.03
CA LEU A 246 -5.93 -45.07 -15.93
C LEU A 246 -6.31 -45.96 -14.75
N LEU A 247 -6.86 -45.41 -13.66
CA LEU A 247 -7.34 -46.22 -12.52
C LEU A 247 -8.80 -46.71 -12.66
N THR A 248 -9.55 -46.18 -13.63
CA THR A 248 -10.97 -46.51 -13.83
C THR A 248 -11.20 -47.41 -15.07
N SER A 249 -10.14 -47.78 -15.79
CA SER A 249 -10.11 -48.83 -16.82
C SER A 249 -9.40 -50.07 -16.30
#